data_AF-A0A376MK49-F1
#
_entry.id   AF-A0A376MK49-F1
#
_cell.length_a   1.000
_cell.length_b   1.000
_cell.length_c   1.000
_cell.angle_alpha   90.00
_cell.angle_beta   90.00
_cell.angle_gamma   90.00
#
_symmetry.space_group_name_H-M   'P 1'
#
loop_
_entity.id
_entity.type
_entity.pdbx_description
1 polymer ?
#
loop_
_entity_poly.entity_id
_entity_poly.type
_entity_poly.pdbx_seq_one_letter_code
_entity_poly.pdbx_strand_id
1 'polypeptide(L)'
;MIFFIRGRRAVFVQHSLHEVVAEIKKLPGLHLAGLTHFPCLLWDEAAGKVLPTPNLHTLVQARNQLAKSGIAIEQLNAPSATSCTSLPLLAEYGVTHAEPGHALTGTIPANQQGDQPERIAMLWLSEISHHFVATATATAAVITGRGHAQHALVFTPENQKITETNLKAVDDSSIDYHPAAGR
;
A
#
# COMPACT_ATOMS: atom_id res chain seq x y z
N MET A 1 -5.75 -12.98 12.03
CA MET A 1 -5.38 -11.69 12.65
C MET A 1 -3.90 -11.46 12.43
N ILE A 2 -3.52 -10.53 11.56
CA ILE A 2 -2.11 -10.11 11.41
C ILE A 2 -2.01 -8.72 12.01
N PHE A 3 -1.25 -8.58 13.10
CA PHE A 3 -0.74 -7.29 13.56
C PHE A 3 0.59 -7.05 12.85
N PHE A 4 0.70 -5.97 12.07
CA PHE A 4 1.98 -5.54 11.53
C PHE A 4 2.62 -4.52 12.50
N ILE A 5 3.55 -4.99 13.33
CA ILE A 5 4.54 -4.14 13.98
C ILE A 5 5.88 -4.46 13.32
N ARG A 6 6.50 -3.43 12.75
CA ARG A 6 7.74 -3.50 11.96
C ARG A 6 8.78 -4.40 12.66
N GLY A 7 9.14 -5.52 12.03
CA GLY A 7 10.18 -6.45 12.49
C GLY A 7 9.73 -7.80 13.06
N ARG A 8 8.42 -8.06 13.23
CA ARG A 8 7.92 -9.38 13.67
C ARG A 8 6.95 -9.97 12.64
N ARG A 9 7.28 -11.13 12.06
CA ARG A 9 6.35 -11.91 11.24
C ARG A 9 5.31 -12.53 12.16
N ALA A 10 4.12 -11.93 12.26
CA ALA A 10 2.99 -12.54 12.95
C ALA A 10 2.14 -13.33 11.95
N VAL A 11 2.62 -14.52 11.58
CA VAL A 11 1.92 -15.44 10.66
C VAL A 11 1.94 -16.83 11.28
N PHE A 12 0.77 -17.45 11.41
CA PHE A 12 0.69 -18.88 11.71
C PHE A 12 0.99 -19.66 10.44
N VAL A 13 1.88 -20.65 10.51
CA VAL A 13 2.20 -21.47 9.35
C VAL A 13 0.98 -22.32 8.99
N GLN A 14 0.71 -22.47 7.69
CA GLN A 14 -0.51 -23.12 7.20
C GLN A 14 -0.72 -24.54 7.73
N HIS A 15 0.36 -25.29 8.00
CA HIS A 15 0.26 -26.66 8.53
C HIS A 15 -0.26 -26.75 9.97
N SER A 16 -0.16 -25.66 10.75
CA SER A 16 -0.68 -25.60 12.13
C SER A 16 -2.02 -24.89 12.21
N LEU A 17 -2.67 -24.58 11.09
CA LEU A 17 -3.93 -23.82 11.08
C LEU A 17 -5.03 -24.48 11.93
N HIS A 18 -5.22 -25.79 11.80
CA HIS A 18 -6.22 -26.53 12.57
C HIS A 18 -5.91 -26.56 14.07
N GLU A 19 -4.64 -26.70 14.44
CA GLU A 19 -4.19 -26.69 15.84
C GLU A 19 -4.47 -25.33 16.48
N VAL A 20 -4.09 -24.25 15.79
CA VAL A 20 -4.31 -22.88 16.25
C VAL A 20 -5.80 -22.59 16.40
N VAL A 21 -6.63 -23.00 15.43
CA VAL A 21 -8.08 -22.82 15.51
C VAL A 21 -8.69 -23.63 16.66
N ALA A 22 -8.18 -24.85 16.93
CA ALA A 22 -8.62 -25.64 18.06
C ALA A 22 -8.30 -24.96 19.40
N GLU A 23 -7.10 -24.38 19.54
CA GLU A 23 -6.73 -23.62 20.73
C GLU A 23 -7.58 -22.34 20.90
N ILE A 24 -7.80 -21.58 19.82
CA ILE A 24 -8.66 -20.38 19.86
C ILE A 24 -10.07 -20.73 20.35
N LYS A 25 -10.64 -21.86 19.89
CA LYS A 25 -11.98 -22.32 20.31
C LYS A 25 -12.07 -22.71 21.79
N LYS A 26 -10.96 -23.01 22.46
CA LYS A 26 -10.93 -23.31 23.90
C LYS A 26 -10.99 -22.03 24.76
N LEU A 27 -10.74 -20.87 24.17
CA LEU A 27 -10.69 -19.59 24.89
C LEU A 27 -12.09 -18.94 24.90
N PRO A 28 -12.82 -18.94 26.04
CA PRO A 28 -14.23 -18.53 26.07
C PRO A 28 -14.45 -17.03 25.79
N GLY A 29 -13.40 -16.21 25.89
CA GLY A 29 -13.46 -14.78 25.57
C GLY A 29 -13.19 -14.44 24.10
N LEU A 30 -12.96 -15.45 23.24
CA LEU A 30 -12.63 -15.23 21.83
C LEU A 30 -13.70 -15.78 20.89
N HIS A 31 -13.90 -15.04 19.80
CA HIS A 31 -14.70 -15.46 18.65
C HIS A 31 -13.81 -15.50 17.40
N LEU A 32 -13.74 -16.65 16.73
CA LEU A 32 -13.01 -16.77 15.46
C LEU A 32 -13.87 -16.21 14.32
N ALA A 33 -13.79 -14.90 14.09
CA ALA A 33 -14.55 -14.23 13.03
C ALA A 33 -14.01 -14.55 11.62
N GLY A 34 -12.70 -14.75 11.47
CA GLY A 34 -12.13 -14.82 10.13
C GLY A 34 -10.62 -14.89 9.98
N LEU A 35 -10.20 -14.72 8.73
CA LEU A 35 -8.80 -14.79 8.29
C LEU A 35 -8.39 -13.50 7.57
N THR A 36 -7.11 -13.19 7.62
CA THR A 36 -6.52 -12.08 6.85
C THR A 36 -5.07 -12.36 6.47
N HIS A 37 -4.61 -11.75 5.38
CA HIS A 37 -3.21 -11.75 4.95
C HIS A 37 -2.84 -10.41 4.29
N PHE A 38 -1.55 -10.09 4.24
CA PHE A 38 -1.04 -8.94 3.49
C PHE A 38 0.27 -9.27 2.77
N PRO A 39 0.57 -8.68 1.60
CA PRO A 39 -0.38 -8.03 0.69
C PRO A 39 -1.19 -9.07 -0.08
N CYS A 40 -2.52 -8.91 -0.22
CA CYS A 40 -3.34 -9.83 -1.01
C CYS A 40 -3.37 -9.52 -2.51
N LEU A 41 -3.25 -8.24 -2.88
CA LEU A 41 -3.10 -7.80 -4.25
C LEU A 41 -1.86 -6.91 -4.40
N LEU A 42 -1.23 -6.91 -5.57
CA LEU A 42 -0.13 -6.02 -5.92
C LEU A 42 -0.27 -5.50 -7.35
N TRP A 43 0.20 -4.28 -7.59
CA TRP A 43 0.38 -3.76 -8.95
C TRP A 43 1.56 -4.48 -9.61
N ASP A 44 1.33 -4.98 -10.82
CA ASP A 44 2.35 -5.54 -11.68
C ASP A 44 2.61 -4.57 -12.84
N GLU A 45 3.79 -3.97 -12.84
CA GLU A 45 4.19 -2.95 -13.82
C GLU A 45 4.27 -3.53 -15.24
N ALA A 46 4.74 -4.77 -15.38
CA ALA A 46 4.89 -5.42 -16.69
C ALA A 46 3.53 -5.78 -17.30
N ALA A 47 2.57 -6.19 -16.46
CA ALA A 47 1.21 -6.51 -16.88
C ALA A 47 0.29 -5.29 -16.95
N GLY A 48 0.68 -4.16 -16.36
CA GLY A 48 -0.13 -2.94 -16.30
C GLY A 48 -1.45 -3.13 -15.54
N LYS A 49 -1.49 -4.00 -14.53
CA LYS A 49 -2.71 -4.27 -13.75
C LYS A 49 -2.42 -4.77 -12.34
N VAL A 50 -3.43 -4.66 -11.48
CA VAL A 50 -3.42 -5.26 -10.14
C VAL A 50 -3.68 -6.77 -10.24
N LEU A 51 -2.85 -7.57 -9.59
CA LEU A 51 -2.86 -9.03 -9.63
C LEU A 51 -2.95 -9.65 -8.22
N PRO A 52 -3.56 -10.85 -8.11
CA PRO A 52 -3.55 -11.62 -6.88
C PRO A 52 -2.15 -12.10 -6.53
N THR A 53 -1.80 -12.03 -5.24
CA THR A 53 -0.52 -12.55 -4.75
C THR A 53 -0.67 -14.00 -4.26
N PRO A 54 0.46 -14.73 -4.09
CA PRO A 54 0.44 -16.02 -3.39
C PRO A 54 -0.23 -15.95 -2.00
N ASN A 55 -0.20 -14.80 -1.33
CA ASN A 55 -0.82 -14.62 -0.01
C ASN A 55 -2.35 -14.66 -0.09
N LEU A 56 -2.97 -14.09 -1.12
CA LEU A 56 -4.41 -14.21 -1.34
C LEU A 56 -4.80 -15.67 -1.62
N HIS A 57 -4.00 -16.38 -2.42
CA HIS A 57 -4.22 -17.81 -2.65
C HIS A 57 -4.11 -18.63 -1.37
N THR A 58 -3.10 -18.39 -0.53
CA THR A 58 -2.96 -19.02 0.79
C THR A 58 -4.17 -18.72 1.69
N LEU A 59 -4.65 -17.48 1.68
CA LEU A 59 -5.82 -17.05 2.47
C LEU A 59 -7.10 -17.79 2.05
N VAL A 60 -7.33 -17.90 0.74
CA VAL A 60 -8.43 -18.65 0.12
C VAL A 60 -8.33 -20.15 0.42
N GLN A 61 -7.13 -20.73 0.34
CA GLN A 61 -6.90 -22.13 0.67
C GLN A 61 -7.16 -22.42 2.14
N ALA A 62 -6.70 -21.54 3.05
CA ALA A 62 -6.93 -21.66 4.48
C ALA A 62 -8.43 -21.64 4.83
N ARG A 63 -9.20 -20.71 4.25
CA ARG A 63 -10.67 -20.71 4.37
C ARG A 63 -11.26 -22.05 3.94
N ASN A 64 -10.86 -22.55 2.76
CA ASN A 64 -11.41 -23.79 2.21
C ASN A 64 -11.06 -25.02 3.07
N GLN A 65 -9.86 -25.05 3.66
CA GLN A 65 -9.45 -26.09 4.61
C GLN A 65 -10.28 -26.08 5.89
N LEU A 66 -10.55 -24.90 6.45
CA LEU A 66 -11.43 -24.76 7.63
C LEU A 66 -12.87 -25.16 7.33
N ALA A 67 -13.41 -24.75 6.17
CA ALA A 67 -14.75 -25.11 5.74
C ALA A 67 -14.92 -26.64 5.62
N LYS A 68 -13.92 -27.36 5.08
CA LYS A 68 -13.91 -28.84 5.02
C LYS A 68 -13.93 -29.49 6.41
N SER A 69 -13.45 -28.81 7.44
CA SER A 69 -13.50 -29.25 8.83
C SER A 69 -14.75 -28.77 9.58
N GLY A 70 -15.77 -28.26 8.87
CA GLY A 70 -17.01 -27.77 9.46
C GLY A 70 -16.87 -26.42 10.18
N ILE A 71 -15.79 -25.68 9.91
CA ILE A 71 -15.54 -24.36 10.51
C ILE A 71 -15.86 -23.29 9.48
N ALA A 72 -17.01 -22.64 9.64
CA ALA A 72 -17.36 -21.47 8.88
C ALA A 72 -16.61 -20.24 9.42
N ILE A 73 -16.26 -19.32 8.52
CA ILE A 73 -15.74 -18.00 8.87
C ILE A 73 -16.68 -16.94 8.31
N GLU A 74 -16.83 -15.84 9.04
CA GLU A 74 -17.67 -14.71 8.65
C GLU A 74 -16.89 -13.70 7.79
N GLN A 75 -15.58 -13.58 8.06
CA GLN A 75 -14.72 -12.58 7.44
C GLN A 75 -13.53 -13.21 6.72
N LEU A 76 -13.49 -13.05 5.41
CA LEU A 76 -12.26 -13.10 4.64
C LEU A 76 -11.82 -11.66 4.32
N ASN A 77 -10.81 -11.18 5.05
CA ASN A 77 -10.29 -9.82 4.91
C ASN A 77 -8.98 -9.80 4.12
N ALA A 78 -8.98 -9.15 2.95
CA ALA A 78 -7.87 -9.16 2.00
C ALA A 78 -7.38 -7.73 1.67
N PRO A 79 -6.55 -7.12 2.55
CA PRO A 79 -5.97 -5.80 2.32
C PRO A 79 -4.84 -5.79 1.28
N SER A 80 -4.40 -4.59 0.91
CA SER A 80 -3.46 -4.24 -0.17
C SER A 80 -4.12 -4.00 -1.52
N ALA A 81 -3.75 -2.88 -2.14
CA ALA A 81 -4.21 -2.42 -3.45
C ALA A 81 -5.75 -2.47 -3.64
N THR A 82 -6.50 -2.31 -2.55
CA THR A 82 -7.97 -2.15 -2.59
C THR A 82 -8.32 -0.80 -3.22
N SER A 83 -9.02 -0.83 -4.36
CA SER A 83 -9.45 0.31 -5.17
C SER A 83 -10.76 -0.03 -5.89
N CYS A 84 -11.43 0.96 -6.48
CA CYS A 84 -12.64 0.76 -7.29
C CYS A 84 -12.47 -0.33 -8.35
N THR A 85 -11.31 -0.36 -9.00
CA THR A 85 -11.00 -1.31 -10.10
C THR A 85 -10.52 -2.68 -9.61
N SER A 86 -10.05 -2.82 -8.37
CA SER A 86 -9.63 -4.11 -7.81
C SER A 86 -10.70 -4.83 -6.98
N LEU A 87 -11.73 -4.11 -6.53
CA LEU A 87 -12.86 -4.70 -5.79
C LEU A 87 -13.56 -5.86 -6.55
N PRO A 88 -13.81 -5.80 -7.87
CA PRO A 88 -14.36 -6.93 -8.61
C PRO A 88 -13.48 -8.18 -8.54
N LEU A 89 -12.16 -8.01 -8.67
CA LEU A 89 -11.21 -9.11 -8.55
C LEU A 89 -11.26 -9.74 -7.14
N LEU A 90 -11.32 -8.93 -6.08
CA LEU A 90 -11.49 -9.44 -4.71
C LEU A 90 -12.78 -10.24 -4.55
N ALA A 91 -13.88 -9.79 -5.15
CA ALA A 91 -15.16 -10.48 -5.12
C ALA A 91 -15.08 -11.87 -5.79
N GLU A 92 -14.32 -12.02 -6.89
CA GLU A 92 -14.09 -13.32 -7.54
C GLU A 92 -13.43 -14.36 -6.61
N TYR A 93 -12.60 -13.92 -5.66
CA TYR A 93 -11.99 -14.80 -4.64
C TYR A 93 -12.88 -15.04 -3.42
N GLY A 94 -14.09 -14.47 -3.39
CA GLY A 94 -15.02 -14.52 -2.26
C GLY A 94 -14.49 -13.76 -1.04
N VAL A 95 -13.74 -12.68 -1.28
CA VAL A 95 -13.35 -11.74 -0.23
C VAL A 95 -14.61 -11.00 0.24
N THR A 96 -14.70 -10.81 1.56
CA THR A 96 -15.85 -10.15 2.21
C THR A 96 -15.51 -8.76 2.72
N HIS A 97 -14.24 -8.53 3.06
CA HIS A 97 -13.75 -7.30 3.66
C HIS A 97 -12.45 -6.89 2.94
N ALA A 98 -12.35 -5.61 2.61
CA ALA A 98 -11.19 -5.00 1.99
C ALA A 98 -10.92 -3.65 2.66
N GLU A 99 -9.71 -3.11 2.51
CA GLU A 99 -9.23 -1.96 3.29
C GLU A 99 -8.60 -0.91 2.35
N PRO A 100 -9.40 -0.03 1.72
CA PRO A 100 -8.86 1.02 0.85
C PRO A 100 -8.07 2.04 1.67
N GLY A 101 -6.78 2.19 1.34
CA GLY A 101 -5.88 3.20 1.90
C GLY A 101 -5.55 4.28 0.87
N HIS A 102 -4.48 4.07 0.10
CA HIS A 102 -4.04 4.99 -0.96
C HIS A 102 -5.10 5.29 -2.02
N ALA A 103 -6.07 4.39 -2.24
CA ALA A 103 -7.20 4.65 -3.13
C ALA A 103 -8.02 5.87 -2.68
N LEU A 104 -8.14 6.13 -1.37
CA LEU A 104 -8.88 7.29 -0.84
C LEU A 104 -8.29 8.63 -1.32
N THR A 105 -7.00 8.67 -1.65
CA THR A 105 -6.32 9.86 -2.20
C THR A 105 -5.94 9.71 -3.66
N GLY A 106 -6.40 8.66 -4.35
CA GLY A 106 -6.05 8.33 -5.73
C GLY A 106 -4.57 7.96 -5.94
N THR A 107 -3.76 7.88 -4.88
CA THR A 107 -2.30 7.69 -4.95
C THR A 107 -1.91 6.21 -5.03
N ILE A 108 -2.63 5.45 -5.84
CA ILE A 108 -2.36 4.03 -6.11
C ILE A 108 -1.48 3.88 -7.36
N PRO A 109 -0.58 2.88 -7.43
CA PRO A 109 0.25 2.66 -8.62
C PRO A 109 -0.52 2.47 -9.92
N ALA A 110 -1.75 1.95 -9.85
CA ALA A 110 -2.63 1.79 -11.01
C ALA A 110 -3.10 3.11 -11.62
N ASN A 111 -2.95 4.25 -10.92
CA ASN A 111 -3.43 5.56 -11.34
C ASN A 111 -2.32 6.48 -11.86
N GLN A 112 -1.17 5.93 -12.26
CA GLN A 112 -0.07 6.73 -12.81
C GLN A 112 -0.47 7.52 -14.07
N GLN A 113 -1.40 6.99 -14.87
CA GLN A 113 -1.94 7.67 -16.05
C GLN A 113 -3.14 8.58 -15.74
N GLY A 114 -3.60 8.62 -14.49
CA GLY A 114 -4.76 9.43 -14.07
C GLY A 114 -6.10 8.93 -14.62
N ASP A 115 -6.19 7.65 -14.97
CA ASP A 115 -7.34 7.02 -15.63
C ASP A 115 -8.23 6.18 -14.68
N GLN A 116 -7.90 6.11 -13.39
CA GLN A 116 -8.70 5.40 -12.40
C GLN A 116 -9.88 6.26 -11.91
N PRO A 117 -10.95 5.64 -11.37
CA PRO A 117 -12.06 6.36 -10.75
C PRO A 117 -11.63 7.31 -9.64
N GLU A 118 -10.63 6.92 -8.83
CA GLU A 118 -10.10 7.71 -7.74
C GLU A 118 -9.17 8.83 -8.26
N ARG A 119 -9.60 10.08 -8.09
CA ARG A 119 -8.78 11.24 -8.44
C ARG A 119 -7.69 11.49 -7.41
N ILE A 120 -6.54 12.01 -7.85
CA ILE A 120 -5.50 12.50 -6.95
C ILE A 120 -6.08 13.58 -6.04
N ALA A 121 -6.01 13.36 -4.72
CA ALA A 121 -6.58 14.25 -3.71
C ALA A 121 -5.53 14.78 -2.73
N MET A 122 -4.24 14.55 -3.00
CA MET A 122 -3.15 15.06 -2.20
C MET A 122 -1.96 15.48 -3.07
N LEU A 123 -1.25 16.51 -2.62
CA LEU A 123 0.04 16.92 -3.14
C LEU A 123 0.96 17.26 -1.97
N TRP A 124 2.25 17.30 -2.24
CA TRP A 124 3.24 17.81 -1.30
C TRP A 124 3.66 19.21 -1.72
N LEU A 125 3.58 20.17 -0.79
CA LEU A 125 3.95 21.56 -1.01
C LEU A 125 5.14 21.90 -0.12
N SER A 126 6.13 22.55 -0.70
CA SER A 126 7.29 23.08 0.01
C SER A 126 7.83 24.33 -0.67
N GLU A 127 8.92 24.87 -0.13
CA GLU A 127 9.62 26.05 -0.62
C GLU A 127 11.11 25.76 -0.88
N ILE A 128 11.69 26.51 -1.82
CA ILE A 128 13.14 26.50 -2.05
C ILE A 128 13.84 27.18 -0.88
N SER A 129 14.72 26.44 -0.20
CA SER A 129 15.50 26.94 0.94
C SER A 129 16.73 27.73 0.48
N HIS A 130 17.54 27.14 -0.39
CA HIS A 130 18.78 27.76 -0.87
C HIS A 130 19.21 27.16 -2.21
N HIS A 131 20.32 27.68 -2.73
CA HIS A 131 20.97 27.13 -3.92
C HIS A 131 22.33 26.56 -3.53
N PHE A 132 22.65 25.36 -4.01
CA PHE A 132 23.96 24.75 -3.85
C PHE A 132 24.45 24.21 -5.19
N VAL A 133 25.64 24.65 -5.62
CA VAL A 133 26.36 24.16 -6.82
C VAL A 133 25.42 23.91 -8.02
N ALA A 134 24.73 24.97 -8.45
CA ALA A 134 23.77 25.00 -9.56
C ALA A 134 22.44 24.23 -9.37
N THR A 135 22.13 23.71 -8.19
CA THR A 135 20.81 23.17 -7.83
C THR A 135 20.05 24.05 -6.86
N ALA A 136 18.72 23.98 -6.94
CA ALA A 136 17.84 24.50 -5.91
C ALA A 136 17.51 23.36 -4.93
N THR A 137 17.66 23.62 -3.64
CA THR A 137 17.32 22.68 -2.56
C THR A 137 16.03 23.14 -1.91
N ALA A 138 15.03 22.25 -1.86
CA ALA A 138 13.79 22.50 -1.15
C ALA A 138 13.94 22.07 0.30
N THR A 139 13.22 22.71 1.22
CA THR A 139 13.07 22.17 2.58
C THR A 139 12.22 20.90 2.48
N ALA A 140 12.60 19.79 3.11
CA ALA A 140 11.66 18.67 3.26
C ALA A 140 11.67 18.09 4.66
N ALA A 141 10.51 17.50 5.00
CA ALA A 141 10.36 16.76 6.23
C ALA A 141 10.48 15.24 6.00
N VAL A 142 10.00 14.72 4.85
CA VAL A 142 10.02 13.28 4.53
C VAL A 142 9.96 13.06 3.00
N ILE A 143 11.01 12.51 2.39
CA ILE A 143 10.91 11.84 1.08
C ILE A 143 11.16 10.37 1.29
N THR A 144 10.11 9.55 1.22
CA THR A 144 10.32 8.11 1.43
C THR A 144 11.02 7.49 0.22
N GLY A 145 12.05 6.67 0.43
CA GLY A 145 12.75 5.95 -0.64
C GLY A 145 11.88 4.98 -1.47
N ARG A 146 10.62 4.76 -1.09
CA ARG A 146 9.63 3.96 -1.85
C ARG A 146 8.56 4.80 -2.56
N GLY A 147 8.64 6.12 -2.44
CA GLY A 147 7.64 7.05 -2.95
C GLY A 147 7.75 7.35 -4.44
N HIS A 148 8.82 6.90 -5.11
CA HIS A 148 9.09 7.15 -6.53
C HIS A 148 8.96 8.64 -6.93
N ALA A 149 9.32 9.56 -6.03
CA ALA A 149 9.27 10.99 -6.33
C ALA A 149 10.32 11.32 -7.41
N GLN A 150 9.86 11.79 -8.57
CA GLN A 150 10.72 12.08 -9.73
C GLN A 150 10.56 13.51 -10.24
N HIS A 151 9.35 14.07 -10.18
CA HIS A 151 9.04 15.37 -10.75
C HIS A 151 8.71 16.40 -9.65
N ALA A 152 9.01 17.66 -9.92
CA ALA A 152 8.65 18.80 -9.09
C ALA A 152 8.16 19.96 -9.97
N LEU A 153 7.22 20.73 -9.41
CA LEU A 153 6.75 21.98 -10.01
C LEU A 153 7.24 23.13 -9.13
N VAL A 154 7.99 24.07 -9.71
CA VAL A 154 8.47 25.27 -9.04
C VAL A 154 7.63 26.45 -9.48
N PHE A 155 6.95 27.07 -8.53
CA PHE A 155 6.17 28.29 -8.75
C PHE A 155 6.99 29.53 -8.41
N THR A 156 7.07 30.48 -9.35
CA THR A 156 7.74 31.78 -9.19
C THR A 156 6.69 32.89 -9.12
N PRO A 157 6.44 33.49 -7.93
CA PRO A 157 5.32 34.42 -7.74
C PRO A 157 5.49 35.74 -8.51
N GLU A 158 6.72 36.19 -8.76
CA GLU A 158 7.00 37.48 -9.43
C GLU A 158 6.46 37.55 -10.85
N ASN A 159 6.44 36.41 -11.55
CA ASN A 159 5.95 36.31 -12.93
C ASN A 159 4.82 35.27 -13.08
N GLN A 160 4.31 34.73 -11.97
CA GLN A 160 3.25 33.71 -11.92
C GLN A 160 3.60 32.45 -12.75
N LYS A 161 4.88 32.16 -12.94
CA LYS A 161 5.34 31.06 -13.78
C LYS A 161 5.46 29.77 -12.97
N ILE A 162 4.97 28.67 -13.53
CA ILE A 162 5.25 27.32 -13.06
C ILE A 162 6.29 26.70 -14.00
N THR A 163 7.37 26.16 -13.44
CA THR A 163 8.42 25.46 -14.16
C THR A 163 8.50 24.02 -13.67
N GLU A 164 8.43 23.07 -14.59
CA GLU A 164 8.64 21.66 -14.27
C GLU A 164 10.13 21.34 -14.22
N THR A 165 10.53 20.54 -13.24
CA THR A 165 11.89 20.06 -13.07
C THR A 165 11.88 18.65 -12.49
N ASN A 166 13.03 17.98 -12.53
CA ASN A 166 13.21 16.66 -11.93
C ASN A 166 13.91 16.77 -10.59
N LEU A 167 13.48 15.93 -9.64
CA LEU A 167 14.19 15.69 -8.39
C LEU A 167 15.49 14.94 -8.70
N LYS A 168 16.56 15.30 -8.00
CA LYS A 168 17.78 14.51 -7.98
C LYS A 168 17.60 13.29 -7.09
N ALA A 169 18.43 12.28 -7.31
CA ALA A 169 18.49 11.13 -6.43
C ALA A 169 18.71 11.58 -4.97
N VAL A 170 17.82 11.12 -4.09
CA VAL A 170 17.90 11.36 -2.65
C VAL A 170 18.70 10.22 -2.02
N ASP A 171 19.65 10.55 -1.16
CA ASP A 171 20.40 9.59 -0.36
C ASP A 171 19.51 9.07 0.78
N ASP A 172 19.17 7.78 0.76
CA ASP A 172 18.28 7.16 1.75
C ASP A 172 18.98 6.77 3.06
N SER A 173 20.29 7.03 3.17
CA SER A 173 21.08 6.78 4.38
C SER A 173 21.11 7.98 5.34
N SER A 174 20.69 9.16 4.88
CA SER A 174 20.70 10.42 5.60
C SER A 174 19.27 10.89 5.93
N ILE A 175 19.14 11.80 6.91
CA ILE A 175 17.85 12.45 7.17
C ILE A 175 17.59 13.47 6.05
N ASP A 176 16.40 13.42 5.45
CA ASP A 176 16.00 14.23 4.29
C ASP A 176 15.69 15.70 4.62
N TYR A 177 16.62 16.43 5.23
CA TYR A 177 16.40 17.86 5.52
C TYR A 177 16.20 18.70 4.23
N HIS A 178 16.90 18.34 3.15
CA HIS A 178 16.98 19.16 1.93
C HIS A 178 17.08 18.32 0.64
N PRO A 179 15.97 17.88 0.04
CA PRO A 179 16.00 17.29 -1.29
C PRO A 179 16.33 18.31 -2.37
N ALA A 180 17.15 17.90 -3.32
CA ALA A 180 17.62 18.73 -4.42
C ALA A 180 16.78 18.53 -5.69
N ALA A 181 16.48 19.62 -6.39
CA ALA A 181 15.85 19.62 -7.70
C ALA A 181 16.76 20.28 -8.76
N GLY A 182 16.59 19.88 -10.02
CA GLY A 182 17.19 20.59 -11.16
C GLY A 182 16.67 22.02 -11.29
N ARG A 183 17.39 22.88 -12.03
CA ARG A 183 16.92 24.22 -12.39
C ARG A 183 15.86 24.18 -13.48
#